data_AF-A0A026X037-F1
#
_entry.id   AF-A0A026X037-F1
#
_cell.length_a   1.000
_cell.length_b   1.000
_cell.length_c   1.000
_cell.angle_alpha   90.00
_cell.angle_beta   90.00
_cell.angle_gamma   90.00
#
_symmetry.space_group_name_H-M   'P 1'
#
loop_
_entity.id
_entity.type
_entity.pdbx_description
1 polymer ?
#
loop_
_entity_poly.entity_id
_entity_poly.type
_entity_poly.pdbx_seq_one_letter_code
_entity_poly.pdbx_strand_id
1 'polypeptide(L)'
;MLVLSGPSGCGKTAAMKLLAKENKFDVIEWITPIDAAEDENKRVMRQGERFRDHLIRATRYHTVLGSCSKQLLLVKDLPNVYQEDHKGFFELLEMYFQIGREPVIFVFTETSNSRLLQTLFAPTVREKFGIDLINVNATTQTAMKNVLRRVCGVLNSIAGDMLHVSQQHIDEILSNNIGDVRSAVLNLIFTSLKVPDRHLKSECGLREETLGLLHGVGRVINPKKEQKGDSHKFVHDPEEIAGFFQSLSVVFIQFLQENYLSTMRTIEEAAVASDILSLANVLNSEWRVSFIKMSHINNK
;
A
#
# COMPACT_ATOMS: atom_id res chain seq x y z
N MET A 1 25.74 9.14 -0.09
CA MET A 1 24.49 8.68 -0.76
C MET A 1 23.41 8.58 0.30
N LEU A 2 22.13 8.51 -0.04
CA LEU A 2 21.04 8.34 0.94
C LEU A 2 20.15 7.16 0.60
N VAL A 3 19.73 6.41 1.61
CA VAL A 3 18.67 5.41 1.52
C VAL A 3 17.48 5.87 2.35
N LEU A 4 16.30 5.88 1.74
CA LEU A 4 15.04 6.26 2.36
C LEU A 4 14.12 5.04 2.44
N SER A 5 13.95 4.50 3.65
CA SER A 5 13.11 3.34 3.95
C SER A 5 11.77 3.77 4.54
N GLY A 6 10.73 2.94 4.43
CA GLY A 6 9.46 3.16 5.11
C GLY A 6 8.28 2.48 4.40
N PRO A 7 7.09 2.46 5.03
CA PRO A 7 5.91 1.81 4.46
C PRO A 7 5.41 2.52 3.19
N SER A 8 4.57 1.85 2.40
CA SER A 8 4.00 2.46 1.21
C SER A 8 3.15 3.69 1.58
N GLY A 9 3.15 4.67 0.69
CA GLY A 9 2.24 5.83 0.78
C GLY A 9 2.44 6.77 1.97
N CYS A 10 3.54 6.64 2.72
CA CYS A 10 3.89 7.58 3.80
C CYS A 10 4.51 8.91 3.32
N GLY A 11 4.62 9.14 2.01
CA GLY A 11 5.05 10.44 1.45
C GLY A 11 6.54 10.58 1.11
N LYS A 12 7.35 9.52 1.22
CA LYS A 12 8.80 9.49 0.89
C LYS A 12 9.19 10.28 -0.37
N THR A 13 8.67 9.84 -1.52
CA THR A 13 8.98 10.45 -2.83
C THR A 13 8.50 11.90 -2.92
N ALA A 14 7.32 12.20 -2.36
CA ALA A 14 6.76 13.55 -2.40
C ALA A 14 7.62 14.53 -1.57
N ALA A 15 8.07 14.10 -0.39
CA ALA A 15 8.95 14.89 0.45
C ALA A 15 10.30 15.18 -0.23
N MET A 16 10.94 14.17 -0.84
CA MET A 16 12.21 14.36 -1.54
C MET A 16 12.08 15.28 -2.75
N LYS A 17 11.00 15.18 -3.53
CA LYS A 17 10.73 16.10 -4.65
C LYS A 17 10.53 17.54 -4.18
N LEU A 18 9.82 17.73 -3.07
CA LEU A 18 9.60 19.06 -2.50
C LEU A 18 10.92 19.68 -2.04
N LEU A 19 11.72 18.92 -1.28
CA LEU A 19 13.04 19.36 -0.81
C LEU A 19 14.00 19.65 -1.97
N ALA A 20 14.00 18.82 -3.01
CA ALA A 20 14.80 19.04 -4.21
C ALA A 20 14.41 20.36 -4.88
N LYS A 21 13.11 20.63 -5.04
CA LYS A 21 12.61 21.89 -5.60
C LYS A 21 13.01 23.11 -4.77
N GLU A 22 12.88 23.03 -3.44
CA GLU A 22 13.26 24.12 -2.52
C GLU A 22 14.78 24.41 -2.58
N ASN A 23 15.59 23.36 -2.77
CA ASN A 23 17.05 23.46 -2.84
C ASN A 23 17.60 23.61 -4.28
N LYS A 24 16.73 23.83 -5.27
CA LYS A 24 17.09 24.03 -6.69
C LYS A 24 17.88 22.85 -7.26
N PHE A 25 17.36 21.64 -7.06
CA PHE A 25 17.81 20.43 -7.73
C PHE A 25 16.80 19.99 -8.79
N ASP A 26 17.29 19.65 -9.98
CA ASP A 26 16.50 18.93 -10.97
C ASP A 26 16.51 17.43 -10.64
N VAL A 27 15.32 16.85 -10.48
CA VAL A 27 15.19 15.43 -10.08
C VAL A 27 15.15 14.55 -11.32
N ILE A 28 16.08 13.59 -11.40
CA ILE A 28 16.08 12.53 -12.39
C ILE A 28 15.57 11.26 -11.71
N GLU A 29 14.49 10.69 -12.24
CA GLU A 29 13.88 9.50 -11.66
C GLU A 29 14.22 8.24 -12.44
N TRP A 30 14.69 7.22 -11.72
CA TRP A 30 14.70 5.86 -12.24
C TRP A 30 13.44 5.12 -11.78
N ILE A 31 12.74 4.55 -12.75
CA ILE A 31 11.64 3.61 -12.56
C ILE A 31 12.02 2.36 -13.35
N THR A 32 12.00 1.19 -12.70
CA THR A 32 12.32 -0.06 -13.37
C THR A 32 11.31 -0.33 -14.49
N PRO A 33 11.76 -0.38 -15.76
CA PRO A 33 10.85 -0.62 -16.88
C PRO A 33 10.34 -2.06 -16.83
N ILE A 34 9.03 -2.22 -17.03
CA ILE A 34 8.35 -3.52 -17.03
C ILE A 34 8.62 -4.26 -18.36
N ASP A 35 8.77 -3.51 -19.45
CA ASP A 35 8.95 -4.06 -20.79
C ASP A 35 10.42 -4.32 -21.14
N ALA A 36 10.66 -5.40 -21.90
CA ALA A 36 11.91 -5.62 -22.60
C ALA A 36 12.07 -4.51 -23.66
N ALA A 37 13.04 -3.63 -23.48
CA ALA A 37 13.38 -2.62 -24.47
C ALA A 37 14.57 -3.10 -25.31
N GLU A 38 14.47 -2.85 -26.61
CA GLU A 38 15.57 -3.01 -27.55
C GLU A 38 16.45 -1.76 -27.56
N ASP A 39 17.78 -1.92 -27.60
CA ASP A 39 18.70 -0.81 -27.83
C ASP A 39 18.67 -0.32 -29.30
N GLU A 40 19.45 0.74 -29.60
CA GLU A 40 19.59 1.27 -30.97
C GLU A 40 20.08 0.23 -31.99
N ASN A 41 20.66 -0.88 -31.51
CA ASN A 41 21.15 -2.02 -32.30
C ASN A 41 20.18 -3.22 -32.30
N LYS A 42 18.93 -3.05 -31.85
CA LYS A 42 17.89 -4.10 -31.73
C LYS A 42 18.26 -5.24 -30.79
N ARG A 43 19.13 -5.01 -29.81
CA ARG A 43 19.46 -5.99 -28.77
C ARG A 43 18.54 -5.78 -27.58
N VAL A 44 17.94 -6.87 -27.12
CA VAL A 44 17.19 -6.88 -25.86
C VAL A 44 18.16 -6.61 -24.72
N MET A 45 18.09 -5.42 -24.11
CA MET A 45 18.93 -5.10 -22.97
C MET A 45 18.33 -5.64 -21.68
N ARG A 46 19.21 -6.18 -20.82
CA ARG A 46 18.82 -6.58 -19.47
C ARG A 46 18.52 -5.35 -18.62
N GLN A 47 17.57 -5.45 -17.69
CA GLN A 47 17.20 -4.34 -16.80
C GLN A 47 18.39 -3.77 -16.01
N GLY A 48 19.32 -4.62 -15.56
CA GLY A 48 20.53 -4.18 -14.85
C GLY A 48 21.47 -3.34 -15.72
N GLU A 49 21.63 -3.68 -16.99
CA GLU A 49 22.45 -2.91 -17.92
C GLU A 49 21.83 -1.54 -18.22
N ARG A 50 20.50 -1.50 -18.40
CA ARG A 50 19.76 -0.24 -18.58
C ARG A 50 19.87 0.66 -17.34
N PHE A 51 19.79 0.08 -16.16
CA PHE A 51 19.97 0.82 -14.91
C PHE A 51 21.38 1.38 -14.79
N ARG A 52 22.41 0.57 -15.09
CA ARG A 52 23.80 1.01 -15.11
C ARG A 52 24.02 2.16 -16.09
N ASP A 53 23.52 2.03 -17.32
CA ASP A 53 23.61 3.09 -18.33
C ASP A 53 22.88 4.36 -17.87
N HIS A 54 21.69 4.23 -17.29
CA HIS A 54 20.95 5.36 -16.75
C HIS A 54 21.72 6.09 -15.62
N LEU A 55 22.31 5.37 -14.67
CA LEU A 55 23.13 5.98 -13.61
C LEU A 55 24.34 6.73 -14.19
N ILE A 56 25.00 6.17 -15.20
CA ILE A 56 26.15 6.80 -15.86
C ILE A 56 25.70 8.05 -16.64
N ARG A 57 24.57 7.98 -17.36
CA ARG A 57 24.04 9.12 -18.09
C ARG A 57 23.59 10.23 -17.16
N ALA A 58 22.93 9.90 -16.06
CA ALA A 58 22.48 10.87 -15.06
C ALA A 58 23.63 11.57 -14.33
N THR A 59 24.82 10.96 -14.28
CA THR A 59 26.02 11.60 -13.69
C THR A 59 26.83 12.40 -14.69
N ARG A 60 26.78 12.05 -15.99
CA ARG A 60 27.57 12.71 -17.04
C ARG A 60 26.82 13.84 -17.74
N TYR A 61 25.53 13.68 -17.95
CA TYR A 61 24.73 14.60 -18.75
C TYR A 61 23.72 15.30 -17.88
N HIS A 62 23.74 16.63 -17.97
CA HIS A 62 22.70 17.42 -17.33
C HIS A 62 21.41 17.38 -18.13
N THR A 63 20.27 17.41 -17.45
CA THR A 63 18.96 17.56 -18.09
C THR A 63 18.95 18.83 -18.94
N VAL A 64 18.79 18.70 -20.25
CA VAL A 64 18.80 19.83 -21.21
C VAL A 64 17.64 20.80 -20.93
N LEU A 65 16.51 20.26 -20.45
CA LEU A 65 15.33 21.02 -20.03
C LEU A 65 15.38 21.41 -18.54
N GLY A 66 16.51 21.16 -17.89
CA GLY A 66 16.74 21.47 -16.49
C GLY A 66 16.78 22.98 -16.27
N SER A 67 16.12 23.42 -15.21
CA SER A 67 16.15 24.83 -14.80
C SER A 67 17.26 25.11 -13.78
N CYS A 68 17.88 24.05 -13.26
CA CYS A 68 18.85 24.11 -12.19
C CYS A 68 20.21 23.56 -12.63
N SER A 69 21.27 24.07 -12.00
CA SER A 69 22.64 23.58 -12.23
C SER A 69 22.99 22.32 -11.44
N LYS A 70 22.13 21.90 -10.49
CA LYS A 70 22.35 20.73 -9.62
C LYS A 70 21.34 19.64 -9.96
N GLN A 71 21.74 18.38 -9.84
CA GLN A 71 20.86 17.25 -10.11
C GLN A 71 20.76 16.31 -8.92
N LEU A 72 19.60 15.67 -8.81
CA LEU A 72 19.33 14.70 -7.77
C LEU A 72 18.79 13.44 -8.44
N LEU A 73 19.52 12.35 -8.29
CA LEU A 73 19.11 11.06 -8.81
C LEU A 73 18.23 10.34 -7.79
N LEU A 74 17.00 10.05 -8.15
CA LEU A 74 16.02 9.37 -7.31
C LEU A 74 15.70 7.99 -7.88
N VAL A 75 16.21 6.95 -7.22
CA VAL A 75 15.99 5.55 -7.61
C VAL A 75 14.82 5.01 -6.79
N LYS A 76 13.66 4.82 -7.44
CA LYS A 76 12.43 4.39 -6.76
C LYS A 76 12.37 2.88 -6.51
N ASP A 77 12.85 2.12 -7.48
CA ASP A 77 12.86 0.65 -7.46
C ASP A 77 14.18 0.17 -8.03
N LEU A 78 14.80 -0.80 -7.37
CA LEU A 78 15.98 -1.47 -7.91
C LEU A 78 15.55 -2.57 -8.88
N PRO A 79 16.28 -2.78 -10.00
CA PRO A 79 16.05 -3.93 -10.85
C PRO A 79 16.17 -5.26 -10.09
N ASN A 80 15.26 -6.19 -10.34
CA ASN A 80 15.20 -7.47 -9.62
C ASN A 80 16.45 -8.33 -9.80
N VAL A 81 17.23 -8.13 -10.87
CA VAL A 81 18.52 -8.82 -11.08
C VAL A 81 19.48 -8.63 -9.92
N TYR A 82 19.41 -7.49 -9.22
CA TYR A 82 20.27 -7.23 -8.07
C TYR A 82 19.80 -7.91 -6.77
N GLN A 83 18.62 -8.54 -6.77
CA GLN A 83 18.20 -9.40 -5.65
C GLN A 83 18.93 -10.76 -5.67
N GLU A 84 19.39 -11.19 -6.84
CA GLU A 84 20.16 -12.42 -7.00
C GLU A 84 21.66 -12.10 -7.10
N ASP A 85 22.01 -11.09 -7.89
CA ASP A 85 23.39 -10.63 -8.09
C ASP A 85 23.74 -9.41 -7.22
N HIS A 86 23.95 -9.67 -5.93
CA HIS A 86 24.40 -8.64 -4.98
C HIS A 86 25.80 -8.09 -5.30
N LYS A 87 26.66 -8.90 -5.93
CA LYS A 87 28.04 -8.50 -6.27
C LYS A 87 28.04 -7.47 -7.39
N GLY A 88 27.26 -7.70 -8.45
CA GLY A 88 27.09 -6.75 -9.54
C GLY A 88 26.52 -5.41 -9.07
N PHE A 89 25.64 -5.42 -8.06
CA PHE A 89 25.18 -4.18 -7.42
C PHE A 89 26.29 -3.43 -6.68
N PHE A 90 27.13 -4.17 -5.94
CA PHE A 90 28.24 -3.56 -5.21
C PHE A 90 29.28 -2.94 -6.16
N GLU A 91 29.62 -3.63 -7.25
CA GLU A 91 30.49 -3.08 -8.31
C GLU A 91 29.90 -1.81 -8.93
N LEU A 92 28.58 -1.77 -9.09
CA LEU A 92 27.87 -0.59 -9.58
C LEU A 92 27.98 0.59 -8.59
N LEU A 93 27.83 0.33 -7.28
CA LEU A 93 28.02 1.34 -6.25
C LEU A 93 29.46 1.83 -6.17
N GLU A 94 30.46 0.95 -6.27
CA GLU A 94 31.87 1.33 -6.32
C GLU A 94 32.16 2.25 -7.50
N MET A 95 31.65 1.86 -8.68
CA MET A 95 31.76 2.67 -9.89
C MET A 95 31.10 4.03 -9.69
N TYR A 96 29.87 4.09 -9.17
CA TYR A 96 29.19 5.35 -8.91
C TYR A 96 29.90 6.19 -7.86
N PHE A 97 30.51 5.60 -6.83
CA PHE A 97 31.28 6.34 -5.83
C PHE A 97 32.53 6.98 -6.44
N GLN A 98 33.15 6.35 -7.44
CA GLN A 98 34.33 6.87 -8.12
C GLN A 98 34.00 7.96 -9.15
N ILE A 99 32.91 7.80 -9.91
CA ILE A 99 32.58 8.70 -11.04
C ILE A 99 31.45 9.68 -10.74
N GLY A 100 30.62 9.38 -9.75
CA GLY A 100 29.37 10.09 -9.47
C GLY A 100 29.65 11.45 -8.85
N ARG A 101 29.07 12.49 -9.45
CA ARG A 101 29.15 13.88 -8.97
C ARG A 101 27.89 14.33 -8.25
N GLU A 102 26.75 13.74 -8.62
CA GLU A 102 25.44 14.12 -8.12
C GLU A 102 24.96 13.20 -6.99
N PRO A 103 24.23 13.75 -6.00
CA PRO A 103 23.61 12.95 -4.94
C PRO A 103 22.63 11.93 -5.53
N VAL A 104 22.70 10.70 -5.03
CA VAL A 104 21.74 9.62 -5.31
C VAL A 104 20.98 9.25 -4.05
N ILE A 105 19.66 9.13 -4.20
CA ILE A 105 18.71 8.69 -3.17
C ILE A 105 18.05 7.39 -3.65
N PHE A 106 18.22 6.32 -2.89
CA PHE A 106 17.48 5.08 -3.08
C PHE A 106 16.25 5.07 -2.19
N VAL A 107 15.07 4.83 -2.77
CA VAL A 107 13.81 4.74 -2.02
C VAL A 107 13.43 3.27 -1.92
N PHE A 108 13.11 2.82 -0.70
CA PHE A 108 12.58 1.49 -0.44
C PHE A 108 11.19 1.60 0.17
N THR A 109 10.21 0.95 -0.47
CA THR A 109 8.83 0.84 0.02
C THR A 109 8.61 -0.41 0.86
N GLU A 110 9.57 -0.73 1.72
CA GLU A 110 9.48 -1.84 2.66
C GLU A 110 9.83 -1.34 4.07
N THR A 111 9.39 -2.07 5.08
CA THR A 111 9.76 -1.78 6.47
C THR A 111 11.25 -2.05 6.66
N SER A 112 11.84 -1.45 7.69
CA SER A 112 13.29 -1.41 7.97
C SER A 112 13.99 -2.79 8.05
N ASN A 113 13.22 -3.87 8.15
CA ASN A 113 13.68 -5.26 8.20
C ASN A 113 13.58 -5.99 6.84
N SER A 114 13.45 -5.24 5.74
CA SER A 114 13.56 -5.82 4.40
C SER A 114 14.89 -6.57 4.24
N ARG A 115 14.81 -7.84 3.82
CA ARG A 115 16.00 -8.63 3.49
C ARG A 115 16.85 -7.92 2.44
N LEU A 116 16.21 -7.31 1.45
CA LEU A 116 16.89 -6.58 0.38
C LEU A 116 17.70 -5.40 0.92
N LEU A 117 17.13 -4.61 1.83
CA LEU A 117 17.86 -3.50 2.46
C LEU A 117 19.05 -4.00 3.29
N GLN A 118 18.86 -5.08 4.05
CA GLN A 118 19.92 -5.67 4.87
C GLN A 118 21.04 -6.31 4.03
N THR A 119 20.72 -6.82 2.84
CA THR A 119 21.71 -7.45 1.96
C THR A 119 22.42 -6.42 1.06
N LEU A 120 21.68 -5.55 0.38
CA LEU A 120 22.25 -4.56 -0.54
C LEU A 120 22.89 -3.37 0.17
N PHE A 121 22.37 -3.00 1.34
CA PHE A 121 22.85 -1.87 2.16
C PHE A 121 23.18 -2.35 3.57
N ALA A 122 23.89 -3.48 3.67
CA ALA A 122 24.45 -3.97 4.94
C ALA A 122 25.28 -2.87 5.66
N PRO A 123 25.41 -2.89 7.00
CA PRO A 123 26.18 -1.89 7.73
C PRO A 123 27.59 -1.65 7.16
N THR A 124 28.28 -2.71 6.75
CA THR A 124 29.62 -2.64 6.13
C THR A 124 29.64 -1.87 4.81
N VAL A 125 28.60 -2.04 3.97
CA VAL A 125 28.43 -1.31 2.70
C VAL A 125 28.14 0.16 2.97
N ARG A 126 27.28 0.44 3.95
CA ARG A 126 26.92 1.81 4.33
C ARG A 126 28.10 2.59 4.89
N GLU A 127 28.89 1.97 5.77
CA GLU A 127 30.13 2.57 6.28
C GLU A 127 31.16 2.80 5.18
N LYS A 128 31.36 1.82 4.29
CA LYS A 128 32.33 1.92 3.18
C LYS A 128 32.04 3.09 2.24
N PHE A 129 30.77 3.33 1.89
CA PHE A 129 30.39 4.37 0.93
C PHE A 129 29.80 5.64 1.56
N GLY A 130 29.80 5.76 2.89
CA GLY A 130 29.18 6.88 3.60
C GLY A 130 27.70 7.05 3.25
N ILE A 131 26.93 5.97 3.36
CA ILE A 131 25.51 5.95 3.03
C ILE A 131 24.68 6.15 4.29
N ASP A 132 23.93 7.25 4.32
CA ASP A 132 22.97 7.51 5.37
C ASP A 132 21.68 6.71 5.14
N LEU A 133 21.06 6.22 6.21
CA LEU A 133 19.77 5.54 6.17
C LEU A 133 18.77 6.33 6.99
N ILE A 134 17.73 6.83 6.33
CA ILE A 134 16.58 7.47 6.98
C ILE A 134 15.38 6.54 6.88
N ASN A 135 14.77 6.23 8.03
CA ASN A 135 13.53 5.48 8.09
C ASN A 135 12.34 6.41 8.33
N VAL A 136 11.40 6.43 7.38
CA VAL A 136 10.17 7.20 7.47
C VAL A 136 9.08 6.32 8.06
N ASN A 137 8.48 6.78 9.15
CA ASN A 137 7.42 6.04 9.82
C ASN A 137 6.09 6.12 9.06
N ALA A 138 5.18 5.19 9.37
CA ALA A 138 3.79 5.29 8.94
C ALA A 138 3.18 6.60 9.45
N THR A 139 2.21 7.14 8.70
CA THR A 139 1.57 8.39 9.11
C THR A 139 0.70 8.14 10.34
N THR A 140 0.86 8.96 11.38
CA THR A 140 0.07 8.84 12.61
C THR A 140 -1.40 9.18 12.36
N GLN A 141 -2.30 8.60 13.16
CA GLN A 141 -3.75 8.88 13.05
C GLN A 141 -4.06 10.38 13.13
N THR A 142 -3.38 11.12 14.01
CA THR A 142 -3.55 12.57 14.15
C THR A 142 -3.12 13.32 12.89
N ALA A 143 -1.96 12.96 12.31
CA ALA A 143 -1.47 13.56 11.07
C ALA A 143 -2.40 13.23 9.91
N MET A 144 -2.87 11.98 9.81
CA MET A 144 -3.83 11.54 8.79
C MET A 144 -5.14 12.33 8.88
N LYS A 145 -5.71 12.46 10.08
CA LYS A 145 -6.94 13.24 10.32
C LYS A 145 -6.80 14.69 9.85
N ASN A 146 -5.66 15.31 10.13
CA ASN A 146 -5.39 16.68 9.70
C ASN A 146 -5.28 16.78 8.17
N VAL A 147 -4.64 15.81 7.51
CA VAL A 147 -4.57 15.73 6.05
C VAL A 147 -5.97 15.58 5.45
N LEU A 148 -6.76 14.60 5.92
CA LEU A 148 -8.10 14.32 5.39
C LEU A 148 -9.06 15.49 5.60
N ARG A 149 -8.98 16.23 6.71
CA ARG A 149 -9.77 17.45 6.93
C ARG A 149 -9.44 18.56 5.92
N ARG A 150 -8.15 18.75 5.62
CA ARG A 150 -7.73 19.71 4.60
C ARG A 150 -8.20 19.29 3.21
N VAL A 151 -8.04 18.00 2.88
CA VAL A 151 -8.50 17.42 1.62
C VAL A 151 -10.02 17.55 1.47
N CYS A 152 -10.79 17.32 2.53
CA CYS A 152 -12.25 17.49 2.56
C CYS A 152 -12.67 18.91 2.14
N GLY A 153 -12.07 19.95 2.73
CA GLY A 153 -12.37 21.34 2.36
C GLY A 153 -12.07 21.66 0.90
N VAL A 154 -10.96 21.12 0.36
CA VAL A 154 -10.57 21.32 -1.04
C VAL A 154 -11.49 20.55 -1.99
N LEU A 155 -11.77 19.28 -1.70
CA LEU A 155 -12.59 18.42 -2.56
C LEU A 155 -14.04 18.89 -2.62
N ASN A 156 -14.65 19.26 -1.49
CA ASN A 156 -16.01 19.79 -1.48
C ASN A 156 -16.12 21.13 -2.22
N SER A 157 -15.05 21.93 -2.25
CA SER A 157 -15.00 23.19 -2.99
C SER A 157 -14.86 22.98 -4.50
N ILE A 158 -13.96 22.08 -4.92
CA ILE A 158 -13.65 21.86 -6.35
C ILE A 158 -14.68 20.94 -7.04
N ALA A 159 -15.18 19.93 -6.33
CA ALA A 159 -15.96 18.84 -6.91
C ALA A 159 -17.28 18.61 -6.16
N GLY A 160 -17.81 19.62 -5.46
CA GLY A 160 -19.04 19.52 -4.66
C GLY A 160 -20.27 19.01 -5.42
N ASP A 161 -20.29 19.14 -6.74
CA ASP A 161 -21.36 18.58 -7.60
C ASP A 161 -21.27 17.06 -7.75
N MET A 162 -20.05 16.49 -7.76
CA MET A 162 -19.77 15.07 -8.00
C MET A 162 -19.52 14.28 -6.72
N LEU A 163 -19.08 14.93 -5.65
CA LEU A 163 -18.75 14.28 -4.39
C LEU A 163 -19.19 15.11 -3.19
N HIS A 164 -19.42 14.45 -2.08
CA HIS A 164 -19.66 15.09 -0.78
C HIS A 164 -18.89 14.35 0.30
N VAL A 165 -17.84 14.99 0.81
CA VAL A 165 -17.02 14.48 1.89
C VAL A 165 -17.59 14.96 3.22
N SER A 166 -17.99 14.01 4.07
CA SER A 166 -18.48 14.29 5.43
C SER A 166 -17.42 13.95 6.49
N GLN A 167 -17.61 14.45 7.73
CA GLN A 167 -16.76 14.07 8.87
C GLN A 167 -16.89 12.56 9.17
N GLN A 168 -18.07 11.97 8.94
CA GLN A 168 -18.29 10.54 9.09
C GLN A 168 -17.40 9.71 8.15
N HIS A 169 -17.30 10.09 6.87
CA HIS A 169 -16.41 9.40 5.92
C HIS A 169 -14.94 9.43 6.39
N ILE A 170 -14.51 10.54 7.00
CA ILE A 170 -13.15 10.66 7.54
C ILE A 170 -12.95 9.68 8.70
N ASP A 171 -13.88 9.65 9.65
CA ASP A 171 -13.75 8.80 10.84
C ASP A 171 -13.80 7.30 10.48
N GLU A 172 -14.60 6.92 9.48
CA GLU A 172 -14.62 5.56 8.92
C GLU A 172 -13.28 5.16 8.30
N ILE A 173 -12.65 6.06 7.52
CA ILE A 173 -11.35 5.78 6.90
C ILE A 173 -10.24 5.69 7.94
N LEU A 174 -10.27 6.57 8.95
CA LEU A 174 -9.28 6.52 10.05
C LEU A 174 -9.37 5.20 10.82
N SER A 175 -10.58 4.62 10.98
CA SER A 175 -10.74 3.33 11.67
C SER A 175 -10.06 2.16 10.97
N ASN A 176 -9.87 2.22 9.64
CA ASN A 176 -9.34 1.13 8.81
C ASN A 176 -7.95 1.42 8.21
N ASN A 177 -7.33 2.56 8.54
CA ASN A 177 -6.09 2.99 7.89
C ASN A 177 -4.83 2.52 8.65
N ILE A 178 -3.84 2.03 7.90
CA ILE A 178 -2.55 1.51 8.43
C ILE A 178 -1.42 2.55 8.25
N GLY A 179 -1.76 3.84 8.19
CA GLY A 179 -0.82 4.95 8.01
C GLY A 179 -0.33 5.18 6.57
N ASP A 180 -1.07 4.71 5.56
CA ASP A 180 -0.86 5.02 4.14
C ASP A 180 -1.78 6.19 3.71
N VAL A 181 -1.18 7.34 3.39
CA VAL A 181 -1.90 8.57 3.04
C VAL A 181 -2.54 8.47 1.66
N ARG A 182 -1.86 7.82 0.71
CA ARG A 182 -2.37 7.67 -0.67
C ARG A 182 -3.64 6.84 -0.65
N SER A 183 -3.60 5.70 0.02
CA SER A 183 -4.76 4.81 0.17
C SER A 183 -5.90 5.52 0.90
N ALA A 184 -5.61 6.26 1.98
CA ALA A 184 -6.62 7.04 2.70
C ALA A 184 -7.35 8.05 1.80
N VAL A 185 -6.60 8.82 0.99
CA VAL A 185 -7.17 9.83 0.10
C VAL A 185 -7.97 9.18 -1.04
N LEU A 186 -7.48 8.08 -1.63
CA LEU A 186 -8.22 7.36 -2.67
C LEU A 186 -9.54 6.80 -2.14
N ASN A 187 -9.51 6.16 -0.96
CA ASN A 187 -10.73 5.65 -0.32
C ASN A 187 -11.69 6.79 0.03
N LEU A 188 -11.18 7.95 0.48
CA LEU A 188 -12.01 9.12 0.76
C LEU A 188 -12.74 9.61 -0.48
N ILE A 189 -12.04 9.71 -1.61
CA ILE A 189 -12.63 10.10 -2.88
C ILE A 189 -13.72 9.10 -3.25
N PHE A 190 -13.41 7.80 -3.24
CA PHE A 190 -14.33 6.74 -3.67
C PHE A 190 -15.61 6.68 -2.83
N THR A 191 -15.50 6.67 -1.50
CA THR A 191 -16.65 6.64 -0.59
C THR A 191 -17.50 7.91 -0.68
N SER A 192 -16.90 9.04 -1.08
CA SER A 192 -17.59 10.32 -1.13
C SER A 192 -18.27 10.62 -2.47
N LEU A 193 -18.21 9.73 -3.47
CA LEU A 193 -18.85 9.94 -4.78
C LEU A 193 -20.38 9.93 -4.71
N LYS A 194 -21.01 10.98 -5.24
CA LYS A 194 -22.46 11.06 -5.45
C LYS A 194 -22.82 10.22 -6.67
N VAL A 195 -23.25 8.99 -6.44
CA VAL A 195 -23.80 8.14 -7.51
C VAL A 195 -25.25 8.56 -7.75
N PRO A 196 -25.66 8.95 -8.98
CA PRO A 196 -27.04 9.27 -9.29
C PRO A 196 -27.95 8.05 -9.06
N ASP A 197 -29.01 8.23 -8.28
CA ASP A 197 -30.07 7.23 -8.10
C ASP A 197 -30.83 7.03 -9.43
N ARG A 198 -30.29 6.18 -10.29
CA ARG A 198 -31.02 5.65 -11.45
C ARG A 198 -30.96 4.13 -11.39
N HIS A 199 -32.00 3.55 -10.79
CA HIS A 199 -32.32 2.12 -10.81
C HIS A 199 -31.21 1.18 -10.33
N LEU A 200 -30.88 1.22 -9.04
CA LEU A 200 -30.18 0.12 -8.37
C LEU A 200 -31.19 -0.86 -7.76
N LYS A 201 -31.90 -1.59 -8.62
CA LYS A 201 -32.16 -3.01 -8.33
C LYS A 201 -30.98 -3.78 -8.92
N SER A 202 -29.81 -3.58 -8.31
CA SER A 202 -28.62 -4.36 -8.59
C SER A 202 -28.63 -5.52 -7.60
N GLU A 203 -28.62 -6.74 -8.09
CA GLU A 203 -28.31 -7.96 -7.31
C GLU A 203 -26.90 -7.92 -6.69
N CYS A 204 -26.15 -6.83 -6.86
CA CYS A 204 -24.92 -6.53 -6.17
C CYS A 204 -25.00 -5.14 -5.52
N GLY A 205 -25.18 -5.10 -4.19
CA GLY A 205 -24.96 -3.93 -3.34
C GLY A 205 -26.15 -2.96 -3.20
N LEU A 206 -27.14 -3.34 -2.39
CA LEU A 206 -27.99 -2.36 -1.71
C LEU A 206 -27.10 -1.47 -0.84
N ARG A 207 -27.13 -0.16 -1.11
CA ARG A 207 -26.62 0.90 -0.22
C ARG A 207 -27.56 1.06 0.98
N GLU A 208 -27.73 0.01 1.77
CA GLU A 208 -28.22 0.12 3.14
C GLU A 208 -26.99 0.10 4.04
N GLU A 209 -26.78 1.21 4.78
CA GLU A 209 -25.70 1.44 5.75
C GLU A 209 -24.44 0.62 5.47
N THR A 210 -23.43 1.18 4.79
CA THR A 210 -22.13 0.51 4.62
C THR A 210 -21.68 -0.05 5.96
N LEU A 211 -21.86 -1.35 6.17
CA LEU A 211 -21.66 -1.96 7.47
C LEU A 211 -20.15 -1.94 7.69
N GLY A 212 -19.68 -0.94 8.43
CA GLY A 212 -18.26 -0.79 8.69
C GLY A 212 -17.71 -2.08 9.29
N LEU A 213 -16.47 -2.44 8.94
CA LEU A 213 -15.83 -3.69 9.36
C LEU A 213 -16.03 -3.97 10.85
N LEU A 214 -15.78 -2.96 11.69
CA LEU A 214 -15.95 -3.04 13.15
C LEU A 214 -17.41 -3.23 13.59
N HIS A 215 -18.37 -2.61 12.88
CA HIS A 215 -19.79 -2.80 13.16
C HIS A 215 -20.25 -4.21 12.78
N GLY A 216 -19.78 -4.74 11.65
CA GLY A 216 -20.07 -6.12 11.25
C GLY A 216 -19.48 -7.14 12.22
N VAL A 217 -18.22 -6.96 12.59
CA VAL A 217 -17.55 -7.77 13.62
C VAL A 217 -18.32 -7.68 14.95
N GLY A 218 -18.74 -6.48 15.36
CA GLY A 218 -19.55 -6.27 16.56
C GLY A 218 -20.91 -6.98 16.52
N ARG A 219 -21.58 -7.03 15.35
CA ARG A 219 -22.84 -7.76 15.17
C ARG A 219 -22.67 -9.28 15.29
N VAL A 220 -21.49 -9.82 14.97
CA VAL A 220 -21.17 -11.26 15.12
C VAL A 220 -20.76 -11.59 16.56
N ILE A 221 -19.89 -10.76 17.14
CA ILE A 221 -19.32 -10.96 18.48
C ILE A 221 -20.36 -10.71 19.58
N ASN A 222 -21.25 -9.72 19.38
CA ASN A 222 -22.33 -9.40 20.31
C ASN A 222 -23.69 -9.30 19.59
N PRO A 223 -24.28 -10.45 19.22
CA PRO A 223 -25.48 -10.46 18.40
C PRO A 223 -26.72 -10.05 19.21
N LYS A 224 -27.44 -9.04 18.72
CA LYS A 224 -28.74 -8.65 19.28
C LYS A 224 -29.80 -9.68 18.91
N LYS A 225 -30.61 -10.08 19.89
CA LYS A 225 -31.70 -11.05 19.74
C LYS A 225 -33.03 -10.38 20.08
N GLU A 226 -34.03 -10.58 19.25
CA GLU A 226 -35.42 -10.21 19.51
C GLU A 226 -36.22 -11.47 19.90
N GLN A 227 -37.06 -11.32 20.93
CA GLN A 227 -38.03 -12.36 21.31
C GLN A 227 -39.26 -12.24 20.44
N LYS A 228 -39.49 -13.25 19.59
CA LYS A 228 -40.73 -13.40 18.83
C LYS A 228 -41.40 -14.69 19.31
N GLY A 229 -42.24 -14.56 20.34
CA GLY A 229 -42.85 -15.70 21.03
C GLY A 229 -41.81 -16.58 21.73
N ASP A 230 -41.90 -17.90 21.53
CA ASP A 230 -40.99 -18.91 22.12
C ASP A 230 -39.64 -19.03 21.39
N SER A 231 -39.41 -18.26 20.34
CA SER A 231 -38.18 -18.29 19.54
C SER A 231 -37.37 -17.00 19.67
N HIS A 232 -36.06 -17.14 19.82
CA HIS A 232 -35.12 -16.02 19.72
C HIS A 232 -34.65 -15.91 18.27
N LYS A 233 -34.96 -14.79 17.61
CA LYS A 233 -34.43 -14.48 16.28
C LYS A 233 -33.32 -13.43 16.41
N PHE A 234 -32.25 -13.57 15.63
CA PHE A 234 -31.26 -12.51 15.52
C PHE A 234 -31.88 -11.29 14.83
N VAL A 235 -31.57 -10.10 15.35
CA VAL A 235 -32.00 -8.82 14.76
C VAL A 235 -31.36 -8.62 13.39
N HIS A 236 -30.15 -9.14 13.19
CA HIS A 236 -29.43 -9.10 11.92
C HIS A 236 -29.21 -10.52 11.41
N ASP A 237 -29.52 -10.77 10.14
CA ASP A 237 -29.36 -12.08 9.53
C ASP A 237 -27.86 -12.41 9.32
N PRO A 238 -27.35 -13.54 9.82
CA PRO A 238 -25.98 -13.97 9.55
C PRO A 238 -25.64 -14.07 8.06
N GLU A 239 -26.60 -14.45 7.20
CA GLU A 239 -26.35 -14.53 5.75
C GLU A 239 -26.15 -13.14 5.13
N GLU A 240 -26.92 -12.14 5.56
CA GLU A 240 -26.75 -10.76 5.12
C GLU A 240 -25.39 -10.21 5.58
N ILE A 241 -25.00 -10.46 6.84
CA ILE A 241 -23.69 -10.07 7.36
C ILE A 241 -22.57 -10.71 6.52
N ALA A 242 -22.65 -12.00 6.22
CA ALA A 242 -21.68 -12.69 5.38
C ALA A 242 -21.63 -12.08 3.96
N GLY A 243 -22.79 -11.72 3.40
CA GLY A 243 -22.89 -11.05 2.10
C GLY A 243 -22.15 -9.72 2.04
N PHE A 244 -22.24 -8.89 3.09
CA PHE A 244 -21.54 -7.59 3.15
C PHE A 244 -20.01 -7.73 3.09
N PHE A 245 -19.45 -8.82 3.61
CA PHE A 245 -18.00 -9.02 3.72
C PHE A 245 -17.45 -10.05 2.74
N GLN A 246 -18.20 -10.45 1.72
CA GLN A 246 -17.75 -11.45 0.74
C GLN A 246 -16.42 -11.05 0.06
N SER A 247 -16.25 -9.77 -0.28
CA SER A 247 -15.02 -9.24 -0.90
C SER A 247 -13.87 -9.03 0.10
N LEU A 248 -14.16 -9.03 1.40
CA LEU A 248 -13.22 -8.80 2.50
C LEU A 248 -13.16 -9.98 3.48
N SER A 249 -13.53 -11.19 3.03
CA SER A 249 -13.74 -12.36 3.91
C SER A 249 -12.53 -12.67 4.78
N VAL A 250 -11.32 -12.54 4.22
CA VAL A 250 -10.06 -12.78 4.94
C VAL A 250 -9.84 -11.77 6.04
N VAL A 251 -10.04 -10.48 5.74
CA VAL A 251 -9.87 -9.41 6.73
C VAL A 251 -10.94 -9.54 7.82
N PHE A 252 -12.19 -9.82 7.44
CA PHE A 252 -13.28 -10.01 8.39
C PHE A 252 -13.01 -11.15 9.38
N ILE A 253 -12.55 -12.30 8.88
CA ILE A 253 -12.20 -13.46 9.73
C ILE A 253 -11.00 -13.16 10.63
N GLN A 254 -9.99 -12.44 10.15
CA GLN A 254 -8.87 -12.01 11.00
C GLN A 254 -9.34 -11.10 12.13
N PHE A 255 -10.21 -10.13 11.85
CA PHE A 255 -10.77 -9.28 12.90
C PHE A 255 -11.62 -10.07 13.91
N LEU A 256 -12.38 -11.08 13.48
CA LEU A 256 -13.07 -11.98 14.40
C LEU A 256 -12.08 -12.76 15.26
N GLN A 257 -11.01 -13.30 14.68
CA GLN A 257 -9.98 -14.05 15.41
C GLN A 257 -9.28 -13.20 16.47
N GLU A 258 -9.01 -11.92 16.19
CA GLU A 258 -8.40 -11.02 17.16
C GLU A 258 -9.35 -10.65 18.32
N ASN A 259 -10.66 -10.71 18.11
CA ASN A 259 -11.63 -10.12 19.04
C ASN A 259 -12.61 -11.12 19.69
N TYR A 260 -12.75 -12.37 19.21
CA TYR A 260 -13.78 -13.29 19.70
C TYR A 260 -13.63 -13.68 21.18
N LEU A 261 -12.39 -13.74 21.69
CA LEU A 261 -12.14 -14.10 23.10
C LEU A 261 -12.75 -13.11 24.09
N SER A 262 -13.00 -11.86 23.67
CA SER A 262 -13.55 -10.82 24.54
C SER A 262 -14.99 -11.08 25.01
N THR A 263 -15.70 -12.02 24.38
CA THR A 263 -17.14 -12.28 24.62
C THR A 263 -17.46 -13.70 25.04
N MET A 264 -16.50 -14.62 24.91
CA MET A 264 -16.68 -16.01 25.32
C MET A 264 -16.63 -16.12 26.85
N ARG A 265 -17.53 -16.91 27.43
CA ARG A 265 -17.64 -17.05 28.89
C ARG A 265 -16.90 -18.28 29.41
N THR A 266 -16.80 -19.31 28.57
CA THR A 266 -16.17 -20.58 28.93
C THR A 266 -15.05 -20.95 27.95
N ILE A 267 -14.15 -21.81 28.42
CA ILE A 267 -13.03 -22.31 27.61
C ILE A 267 -13.56 -23.20 26.48
N GLU A 268 -14.64 -23.93 26.73
CA GLU A 268 -15.30 -24.80 25.77
C GLU A 268 -15.90 -23.99 24.61
N GLU A 269 -16.57 -22.88 24.90
CA GLU A 269 -17.08 -21.95 23.88
C GLU A 269 -15.94 -21.37 23.03
N ALA A 270 -14.84 -20.98 23.68
CA ALA A 270 -13.66 -20.45 23.00
C ALA A 270 -12.98 -21.49 22.10
N ALA A 271 -12.92 -22.75 22.54
CA ALA A 271 -12.37 -23.85 21.74
C ALA A 271 -13.21 -24.09 20.47
N VAL A 272 -14.54 -24.16 20.61
CA VAL A 272 -15.44 -24.32 19.46
C VAL A 272 -15.33 -23.15 18.49
N ALA A 273 -15.29 -21.90 18.99
CA ALA A 273 -15.11 -20.73 18.13
C ALA A 273 -13.75 -20.73 17.41
N SER A 274 -12.68 -21.14 18.09
CA SER A 274 -11.34 -21.28 17.50
C SER A 274 -11.33 -22.31 16.37
N ASP A 275 -11.97 -23.46 16.55
CA ASP A 275 -12.04 -24.50 15.51
C ASP A 275 -12.81 -24.01 14.28
N ILE A 276 -13.93 -23.30 14.49
CA ILE A 276 -14.73 -22.71 13.40
C ILE A 276 -13.92 -21.65 12.64
N LEU A 277 -13.24 -20.75 13.34
CA LEU A 277 -12.41 -19.71 12.71
C LEU A 277 -11.21 -20.30 11.97
N SER A 278 -10.61 -21.36 12.52
CA SER A 278 -9.53 -22.12 11.87
C SER A 278 -10.01 -22.74 10.56
N LEU A 279 -11.18 -23.42 10.58
CA LEU A 279 -11.79 -23.99 9.39
C LEU A 279 -12.10 -22.91 8.34
N ALA A 280 -12.67 -21.78 8.75
CA ALA A 280 -12.96 -20.67 7.85
C ALA A 280 -11.70 -20.09 7.20
N ASN A 281 -10.59 -20.03 7.94
CA ASN A 281 -9.30 -19.61 7.40
C ASN A 281 -8.74 -20.61 6.38
N VAL A 282 -8.87 -21.91 6.62
CA VAL A 282 -8.50 -22.97 5.66
C VAL A 282 -9.32 -22.83 4.37
N LEU A 283 -10.63 -22.67 4.47
CA LEU A 283 -11.52 -22.48 3.31
C LEU A 283 -11.11 -21.25 2.48
N ASN A 284 -10.81 -20.13 3.14
CA ASN A 284 -10.29 -18.93 2.46
C ASN A 284 -8.95 -19.18 1.75
N SER A 285 -8.09 -20.03 2.31
CA SER A 285 -6.78 -20.35 1.73
C SER A 285 -6.90 -21.23 0.47
N GLU A 286 -7.77 -22.24 0.48
CA GLU A 286 -7.99 -23.14 -0.65
C GLU A 286 -8.68 -22.44 -1.83
N TRP A 287 -9.59 -21.52 -1.52
CA TRP A 287 -10.29 -20.73 -2.54
C TRP A 287 -9.31 -19.89 -3.38
N ARG A 288 -8.25 -19.35 -2.75
CA ARG A 288 -7.17 -18.61 -3.45
C ARG A 288 -6.35 -19.51 -4.38
N VAL A 289 -5.99 -20.72 -3.93
CA VAL A 289 -5.18 -21.66 -4.72
C VAL A 289 -5.92 -22.11 -5.97
N SER A 290 -7.24 -22.32 -5.87
CA SER A 290 -8.08 -22.73 -6.99
C SER A 290 -8.21 -21.63 -8.05
N PHE A 291 -8.33 -20.37 -7.64
CA PHE A 291 -8.36 -19.22 -8.55
C PHE A 291 -7.03 -19.01 -9.29
N ILE A 292 -5.89 -19.18 -8.59
CA ILE A 292 -4.55 -19.10 -9.20
C ILE A 292 -4.33 -20.23 -10.21
N LYS A 293 -4.86 -21.43 -9.94
CA LYS A 293 -4.80 -22.55 -10.89
C LYS A 293 -5.63 -22.28 -12.15
N MET A 294 -6.82 -21.67 -12.04
CA MET A 294 -7.64 -21.33 -13.21
C MET A 294 -7.06 -20.18 -14.05
N SER A 295 -6.44 -19.17 -13.43
CA SER A 295 -5.81 -18.07 -14.18
C SER A 295 -4.56 -18.51 -14.94
N HIS A 296 -3.84 -19.52 -14.47
CA HIS A 296 -2.74 -20.14 -15.22
C HIS A 296 -3.18 -21.04 -16.37
N ILE A 297 -4.41 -21.55 -16.36
CA ILE A 297 -4.96 -22.37 -17.45
C ILE A 297 -5.46 -21.51 -18.61
N ASN A 298 -5.94 -20.28 -18.34
CA ASN A 298 -6.42 -19.36 -19.36
C ASN A 298 -5.33 -18.47 -20.00
N ASN A 299 -4.06 -18.66 -19.66
CA ASN A 299 -2.91 -17.94 -20.22
C ASN A 299 -1.94 -18.85 -20.99
N LYS A 300 -2.43 -20.00 -21.46
CA LYS A 300 -1.81 -20.83 -22.50
C LYS A 300 -2.70 -20.85 -23.72
#